data_AF-A0A672RLT1-F1
#
_entry.id   AF-A0A672RLT1-F1
#
_cell.length_a   1.000
_cell.length_b   1.000
_cell.length_c   1.000
_cell.angle_alpha   90.00
_cell.angle_beta   90.00
_cell.angle_gamma   90.00
#
_symmetry.space_group_name_H-M   'P 1'
#
loop_
_entity.id
_entity.type
_entity.pdbx_description
1 polymer ?
#
loop_
_entity_poly.entity_id
_entity_poly.type
_entity_poly.pdbx_seq_one_letter_code
_entity_poly.pdbx_strand_id
1 'polypeptide(L)'
;MSVFSEPALEKKLSELSNSQQSVQTLSLWLIHHRKHSKTIVKVWYNELKKGKERRKLTYTILAITKWRFQKVLNKRVPLCCYDSSCPKIIFTVFLSILSSEGDESCQKQLGRVLSIWQERAVYENGILDKLSDVLQVKKKAKKRPYEEIKVNDDDFASQSSPAEPPQTADLIRALQELENAASSDAALRQRISALPPEVQDTTLLHKVTDKESGGRLSRLVEEACMLLADYSGRLAAEIDDRRQLTRTLAVFLQSQRDGLAQNEQKLEEYKRKLARVSQVRKELRSRLSGLPDLSRLPNVTGGHARLPSSGDLYSPSD
;
A
#
# COMPACT_ATOMS: atom_id res chain seq x y z
N MET A 1 -35.32 22.00 -15.54
CA MET A 1 -35.29 21.64 -14.10
C MET A 1 -36.26 20.47 -13.90
N SER A 2 -35.78 19.24 -13.65
CA SER A 2 -36.70 18.11 -13.40
C SER A 2 -37.25 18.18 -11.97
N VAL A 3 -38.56 18.09 -11.79
CA VAL A 3 -39.21 17.99 -10.48
C VAL A 3 -38.96 16.58 -9.89
N PHE A 4 -38.73 16.49 -8.58
CA PHE A 4 -38.59 15.20 -7.89
C PHE A 4 -39.96 14.52 -7.75
N SER A 5 -40.04 13.24 -8.13
CA SER A 5 -41.20 12.38 -7.86
C SER A 5 -40.74 10.94 -7.62
N GLU A 6 -41.49 10.19 -6.80
CA GLU A 6 -41.25 8.75 -6.57
C GLU A 6 -41.20 7.93 -7.87
N PRO A 7 -42.15 8.06 -8.83
CA PRO A 7 -42.09 7.31 -10.09
C PRO A 7 -40.90 7.72 -10.98
N ALA A 8 -40.43 8.98 -10.91
CA ALA A 8 -39.22 9.38 -11.63
C ALA A 8 -37.96 8.72 -11.04
N LEU A 9 -37.92 8.52 -9.72
CA LEU A 9 -36.85 7.77 -9.07
C LEU A 9 -36.92 6.28 -9.41
N GLU A 10 -38.10 5.67 -9.39
CA GLU A 10 -38.29 4.26 -9.80
C GLU A 10 -37.85 4.04 -11.25
N LYS A 11 -38.26 4.92 -12.17
CA LYS A 11 -37.84 4.87 -13.58
C LYS A 11 -36.31 4.97 -13.70
N LYS A 12 -35.67 5.93 -13.03
CA LYS A 12 -34.21 6.09 -13.03
C LYS A 12 -33.46 4.92 -12.39
N LEU A 13 -34.05 4.28 -11.37
CA LEU A 13 -33.53 3.07 -10.76
C LEU A 13 -33.70 1.85 -11.68
N SER A 14 -34.72 1.84 -12.54
CA SER A 14 -34.96 0.77 -13.52
C SER A 14 -34.05 0.85 -14.75
N GLU A 15 -33.68 2.06 -15.17
CA GLU A 15 -32.78 2.35 -16.31
C GLU A 15 -31.29 2.26 -15.92
N LEU A 16 -31.00 1.99 -14.64
CA LEU A 16 -29.65 1.96 -14.11
C LEU A 16 -28.86 0.77 -14.66
N SER A 17 -27.65 1.04 -15.15
CA SER A 17 -26.70 0.05 -15.62
C SER A 17 -25.45 -0.02 -14.73
N ASN A 18 -24.58 -1.00 -14.95
CA ASN A 18 -23.31 -1.12 -14.24
C ASN A 18 -22.21 -0.16 -14.76
N SER A 19 -22.54 0.79 -15.65
CA SER A 19 -21.56 1.75 -16.19
C SER A 19 -21.28 2.89 -15.21
N GLN A 20 -20.04 3.37 -15.18
CA GLN A 20 -19.65 4.50 -14.33
C GLN A 20 -20.48 5.76 -14.62
N GLN A 21 -20.80 6.00 -15.90
CA GLN A 21 -21.59 7.16 -16.34
C GLN A 21 -23.03 7.13 -15.82
N SER A 22 -23.70 5.97 -15.84
CA SER A 22 -25.07 5.86 -15.34
C SER A 22 -25.13 6.03 -13.82
N VAL A 23 -24.15 5.47 -13.11
CA VAL A 23 -23.98 5.65 -11.65
C VAL A 23 -23.71 7.11 -11.29
N GLN A 24 -22.82 7.80 -12.01
CA GLN A 24 -22.50 9.21 -11.78
C GLN A 24 -23.70 10.13 -12.05
N THR A 25 -24.40 9.90 -13.17
CA THR A 25 -25.58 10.69 -13.55
C THR A 25 -26.69 10.58 -12.53
N LEU A 26 -27.02 9.36 -12.07
CA LEU A 26 -28.03 9.17 -11.03
C LEU A 26 -27.55 9.75 -9.69
N SER A 27 -26.28 9.58 -9.35
CA SER A 27 -25.72 10.15 -8.14
C SER A 27 -25.94 11.65 -8.12
N LEU A 28 -25.50 12.38 -9.17
CA LEU A 28 -25.69 13.83 -9.30
C LEU A 28 -27.17 14.27 -9.21
N TRP A 29 -28.08 13.47 -9.77
CA TRP A 29 -29.51 13.74 -9.64
C TRP A 29 -30.00 13.60 -8.18
N LEU A 30 -29.53 12.59 -7.45
CA LEU A 30 -29.82 12.42 -6.02
C LEU A 30 -29.20 13.54 -5.17
N ILE A 31 -28.03 14.07 -5.56
CA ILE A 31 -27.37 15.24 -4.93
C ILE A 31 -28.28 16.46 -5.02
N HIS A 32 -28.77 16.74 -6.22
CA HIS A 32 -29.65 17.87 -6.50
C HIS A 32 -30.95 17.79 -5.68
N HIS A 33 -31.51 16.59 -5.52
CA HIS A 33 -32.76 16.35 -4.79
C HIS A 33 -32.57 15.89 -3.33
N ARG A 34 -31.43 16.22 -2.69
CA ARG A 34 -31.10 15.79 -1.32
C ARG A 34 -32.15 16.11 -0.25
N LYS A 35 -32.99 17.14 -0.47
CA LYS A 35 -34.10 17.51 0.44
C LYS A 35 -35.13 16.39 0.61
N HIS A 36 -35.24 15.49 -0.38
CA HIS A 36 -36.15 14.34 -0.36
C HIS A 36 -35.45 13.04 0.06
N SER A 37 -34.32 13.13 0.79
CA SER A 37 -33.49 11.99 1.18
C SER A 37 -34.26 10.84 1.84
N LYS A 38 -35.20 11.13 2.75
CA LYS A 38 -36.04 10.13 3.42
C LYS A 38 -36.87 9.32 2.43
N THR A 39 -37.55 10.00 1.51
CA THR A 39 -38.35 9.39 0.43
C THR A 39 -37.48 8.60 -0.53
N ILE A 40 -36.31 9.14 -0.91
CA ILE A 40 -35.32 8.46 -1.75
C ILE A 40 -34.91 7.12 -1.14
N VAL A 41 -34.65 7.07 0.18
CA VAL A 41 -34.27 5.81 0.86
C VAL A 41 -35.40 4.79 0.79
N LYS A 42 -36.62 5.23 1.09
CA LYS A 42 -37.80 4.37 1.15
C LYS A 42 -38.07 3.72 -0.21
N VAL A 43 -38.08 4.52 -1.28
CA VAL A 43 -38.28 4.03 -2.66
C VAL A 43 -37.12 3.11 -3.07
N TRP A 44 -35.87 3.51 -2.81
CA TRP A 44 -34.69 2.68 -3.09
C TRP A 44 -34.75 1.32 -2.38
N TYR A 45 -35.16 1.29 -1.11
CA TYR A 45 -35.31 0.07 -0.33
C TYR A 45 -36.43 -0.83 -0.86
N ASN A 46 -37.56 -0.24 -1.26
CA ASN A 46 -38.66 -0.98 -1.87
C ASN A 46 -38.24 -1.60 -3.21
N GLU A 47 -37.52 -0.86 -4.05
CA GLU A 47 -36.99 -1.37 -5.32
C GLU A 47 -35.89 -2.43 -5.11
N LEU A 48 -35.09 -2.31 -4.05
CA LEU A 48 -34.11 -3.31 -3.66
C LEU A 48 -34.77 -4.64 -3.26
N LYS A 49 -35.93 -4.59 -2.59
CA LYS A 49 -36.73 -5.77 -2.25
C LYS A 49 -37.39 -6.42 -3.47
N LYS A 50 -37.86 -5.61 -4.43
CA LYS A 50 -38.53 -6.09 -5.65
C LYS A 50 -37.55 -6.61 -6.71
N GLY A 51 -36.31 -6.13 -6.72
CA GLY A 51 -35.33 -6.43 -7.77
C GLY A 51 -34.77 -7.86 -7.74
N LYS A 52 -34.43 -8.41 -8.92
CA LYS A 52 -33.64 -9.65 -9.06
C LYS A 52 -32.18 -9.44 -8.62
N GLU A 53 -31.46 -10.50 -8.22
CA GLU A 53 -30.07 -10.51 -7.72
C GLU A 53 -29.14 -9.48 -8.38
N ARG A 54 -29.12 -9.47 -9.72
CA ARG A 54 -28.27 -8.60 -10.53
C ARG A 54 -28.57 -7.10 -10.36
N ARG A 55 -29.84 -6.73 -10.13
CA ARG A 55 -30.25 -5.35 -9.85
C ARG A 55 -29.96 -4.96 -8.41
N LYS A 56 -30.09 -5.90 -7.47
CA LYS A 56 -29.73 -5.66 -6.05
C LYS A 56 -28.26 -5.26 -5.91
N LEU A 57 -27.38 -5.81 -6.73
CA LEU A 57 -25.96 -5.47 -6.80
C LEU A 57 -25.74 -4.02 -7.27
N THR A 58 -26.39 -3.59 -8.36
CA THR A 58 -26.29 -2.21 -8.86
C THR A 58 -26.86 -1.20 -7.85
N TYR A 59 -27.95 -1.57 -7.16
CA TYR A 59 -28.51 -0.77 -6.07
C TYR A 59 -27.59 -0.70 -4.84
N THR A 60 -26.86 -1.79 -4.55
CA THR A 60 -25.86 -1.80 -3.47
C THR A 60 -24.69 -0.87 -3.82
N ILE A 61 -24.22 -0.87 -5.07
CA ILE A 61 -23.18 0.06 -5.57
C ILE A 61 -23.60 1.53 -5.39
N LEU A 62 -24.87 1.87 -5.68
CA LEU A 62 -25.38 3.22 -5.42
C LEU A 62 -25.39 3.60 -3.95
N ALA A 63 -25.65 2.67 -3.04
CA ALA A 63 -25.59 2.94 -1.60
C ALA A 63 -24.17 3.37 -1.17
N ILE A 64 -23.13 2.82 -1.82
CA ILE A 64 -21.73 3.19 -1.62
C ILE A 64 -21.47 4.63 -2.11
N THR A 65 -22.03 5.00 -3.27
CA THR A 65 -21.89 6.36 -3.80
C THR A 65 -22.67 7.37 -2.96
N LYS A 66 -23.83 6.99 -2.43
CA LYS A 66 -24.63 7.79 -1.49
C LYS A 66 -23.92 8.01 -0.15
N TRP A 67 -23.24 6.99 0.37
CA TRP A 67 -22.44 7.11 1.59
C TRP A 67 -21.24 8.05 1.39
N ARG A 68 -20.54 7.93 0.24
CA ARG A 68 -19.48 8.89 -0.17
C ARG A 68 -20.04 10.33 -0.26
N PHE A 69 -21.24 10.49 -0.81
CA PHE A 69 -21.89 11.79 -0.94
C PHE A 69 -22.25 12.42 0.42
N GLN A 70 -22.72 11.62 1.38
CA GLN A 70 -23.03 12.08 2.74
C GLN A 70 -21.77 12.52 3.51
N LYS A 71 -20.67 11.76 3.41
CA LYS A 71 -19.41 12.06 4.11
C LYS A 71 -18.73 13.34 3.57
N VAL A 72 -18.87 13.62 2.27
CA VAL A 72 -18.31 14.81 1.62
C VAL A 72 -19.10 16.08 1.94
N LEU A 73 -20.43 16.01 2.11
CA LEU A 73 -21.24 17.19 2.42
C LEU A 73 -21.36 17.52 3.92
N ASN A 74 -21.01 16.61 4.83
CA ASN A 74 -21.24 16.79 6.27
C ASN A 74 -19.98 16.70 7.12
N LYS A 75 -19.30 17.85 7.28
CA LYS A 75 -18.63 18.20 8.54
C LYS A 75 -19.59 18.83 9.56
N ARG A 76 -20.89 19.02 9.26
CA ARG A 76 -21.85 19.75 10.13
C ARG A 76 -23.31 19.22 10.17
N VAL A 77 -23.59 17.95 9.89
CA VAL A 77 -24.91 17.38 10.25
C VAL A 77 -24.71 16.06 11.00
N PRO A 78 -25.24 15.94 12.22
CA PRO A 78 -25.20 14.72 13.00
C PRO A 78 -25.83 13.55 12.22
N LEU A 79 -25.27 12.35 12.39
CA LEU A 79 -25.71 11.09 11.76
C LEU A 79 -27.19 10.71 12.04
N CYS A 80 -27.94 11.47 12.84
CA CYS A 80 -29.27 11.12 13.35
C CYS A 80 -30.40 11.10 12.32
N CYS A 81 -30.15 11.49 11.05
CA CYS A 81 -31.20 11.50 10.02
C CYS A 81 -31.39 10.15 9.31
N TYR A 82 -30.51 9.17 9.58
CA TYR A 82 -30.59 7.83 9.00
C TYR A 82 -30.74 6.83 10.12
N ASP A 83 -31.89 6.17 10.15
CA ASP A 83 -32.18 5.07 11.04
C ASP A 83 -31.00 4.08 11.05
N SER A 84 -30.57 3.70 12.26
CA SER A 84 -29.49 2.74 12.55
C SER A 84 -29.62 1.39 11.80
N SER A 85 -30.79 1.18 11.19
CA SER A 85 -31.17 0.06 10.34
C SER A 85 -30.57 0.09 8.93
N CYS A 86 -30.23 1.25 8.35
CA CYS A 86 -29.77 1.33 6.95
C CYS A 86 -28.48 0.53 6.66
N PRO A 87 -27.42 0.63 7.49
CA PRO A 87 -26.21 -0.17 7.30
C PRO A 87 -26.48 -1.68 7.44
N LYS A 88 -27.35 -2.07 8.39
CA LYS A 88 -27.75 -3.47 8.61
C LYS A 88 -28.50 -4.04 7.41
N ILE A 89 -29.34 -3.24 6.77
CA ILE A 89 -30.09 -3.62 5.56
C ILE A 89 -29.16 -3.85 4.38
N ILE A 90 -28.21 -2.92 4.13
CA ILE A 90 -27.22 -3.06 3.05
C ILE A 90 -26.40 -4.34 3.26
N PHE A 91 -25.97 -4.58 4.50
CA PHE A 91 -25.25 -5.79 4.88
C PHE A 91 -26.06 -7.07 4.63
N THR A 92 -27.34 -7.09 5.03
CA THR A 92 -28.24 -8.24 4.84
C THR A 92 -28.46 -8.54 3.36
N VAL A 93 -28.62 -7.51 2.54
CA VAL A 93 -28.82 -7.65 1.09
C VAL A 93 -27.52 -8.12 0.42
N PHE A 94 -26.37 -7.61 0.85
CA PHE A 94 -25.06 -8.07 0.38
C PHE A 94 -24.85 -9.56 0.69
N LEU A 95 -25.18 -10.01 1.92
CA LEU A 95 -25.15 -11.42 2.28
C LEU A 95 -26.12 -12.28 1.47
N SER A 96 -27.35 -11.81 1.23
CA SER A 96 -28.29 -12.53 0.37
C SER A 96 -27.73 -12.75 -1.03
N ILE A 97 -27.09 -11.73 -1.62
CA ILE A 97 -26.45 -11.80 -2.93
C ILE A 97 -25.23 -12.74 -2.91
N LEU A 98 -24.46 -12.75 -1.82
CA LEU A 98 -23.36 -13.69 -1.64
C LEU A 98 -23.86 -15.13 -1.52
N SER A 99 -25.00 -15.35 -0.85
CA SER A 99 -25.56 -16.68 -0.60
C SER A 99 -26.20 -17.28 -1.85
N SER A 100 -26.78 -16.48 -2.75
CA SER A 100 -27.33 -16.95 -4.03
C SER A 100 -26.24 -17.62 -4.90
N GLU A 101 -26.50 -18.84 -5.34
CA GLU A 101 -25.65 -19.56 -6.29
C GLU A 101 -25.68 -18.87 -7.67
N GLY A 102 -24.52 -18.62 -8.30
CA GLY A 102 -24.49 -18.67 -9.77
C GLY A 102 -24.00 -17.47 -10.61
N ASP A 103 -23.29 -16.47 -10.11
CA ASP A 103 -22.63 -15.50 -11.02
C ASP A 103 -21.21 -15.14 -10.55
N GLU A 104 -20.19 -15.76 -11.16
CA GLU A 104 -18.76 -15.47 -10.89
C GLU A 104 -18.43 -13.99 -11.17
N SER A 105 -19.13 -13.38 -12.14
CA SER A 105 -19.06 -11.94 -12.45
C SER A 105 -19.59 -11.08 -11.30
N CYS A 106 -20.72 -11.47 -10.70
CA CYS A 106 -21.29 -10.79 -9.54
C CYS A 106 -20.36 -10.88 -8.33
N GLN A 107 -19.74 -12.05 -8.09
CA GLN A 107 -18.77 -12.23 -7.00
C GLN A 107 -17.53 -11.35 -7.16
N LYS A 108 -16.98 -11.22 -8.38
CA LYS A 108 -15.86 -10.31 -8.66
C LYS A 108 -16.25 -8.85 -8.38
N GLN A 109 -17.48 -8.47 -8.72
CA GLN A 109 -17.96 -7.11 -8.47
C GLN A 109 -18.27 -6.85 -6.99
N LEU A 110 -18.77 -7.84 -6.25
CA LEU A 110 -18.92 -7.77 -4.79
C LEU A 110 -17.56 -7.66 -4.08
N GLY A 111 -16.53 -8.39 -4.55
CA GLY A 111 -15.18 -8.27 -4.02
C GLY A 111 -14.61 -6.85 -4.19
N ARG A 112 -14.84 -6.22 -5.36
CA ARG A 112 -14.47 -4.81 -5.58
C ARG A 112 -15.22 -3.87 -4.64
N VAL A 113 -16.52 -4.09 -4.44
CA VAL A 113 -17.34 -3.33 -3.50
C VAL A 113 -16.80 -3.44 -2.06
N LEU A 114 -16.39 -4.64 -1.64
CA LEU A 114 -15.84 -4.89 -0.32
C LEU A 114 -14.48 -4.19 -0.13
N SER A 115 -13.60 -4.23 -1.14
CA SER A 115 -12.33 -3.48 -1.15
C SER A 115 -12.58 -1.98 -0.95
N ILE A 116 -13.57 -1.43 -1.65
CA ILE A 116 -13.94 -0.01 -1.52
C ILE A 116 -14.51 0.28 -0.11
N TRP A 117 -15.20 -0.66 0.53
CA TRP A 117 -15.70 -0.49 1.90
C TRP A 117 -14.57 -0.48 2.93
N GLN A 118 -13.54 -1.31 2.71
CA GLN A 118 -12.35 -1.40 3.55
C GLN A 118 -11.47 -0.15 3.42
N GLU A 119 -11.16 0.27 2.19
CA GLU A 119 -10.39 1.50 1.90
C GLU A 119 -11.01 2.77 2.53
N ARG A 120 -12.34 2.78 2.67
CA ARG A 120 -13.09 3.97 3.11
C ARG A 120 -13.59 3.89 4.54
N ALA A 121 -13.32 2.78 5.24
CA ALA A 121 -13.81 2.48 6.58
C ALA A 121 -15.34 2.74 6.71
N VAL A 122 -16.12 2.15 5.80
CA VAL A 122 -17.59 2.31 5.77
C VAL A 122 -18.25 1.60 6.95
N TYR A 123 -17.71 0.44 7.31
CA TYR A 123 -18.09 -0.39 8.45
C TYR A 123 -16.85 -0.66 9.30
N GLU A 124 -17.05 -1.06 10.55
CA GLU A 124 -15.97 -1.56 11.40
C GLU A 124 -15.28 -2.77 10.75
N ASN A 125 -13.95 -2.83 10.88
CA ASN A 125 -13.12 -3.86 10.23
C ASN A 125 -13.62 -5.28 10.54
N GLY A 126 -14.04 -5.56 11.78
CA GLY A 126 -14.55 -6.88 12.16
C GLY A 126 -15.84 -7.33 11.46
N ILE A 127 -16.62 -6.41 10.87
CA ILE A 127 -17.79 -6.73 10.02
C ILE A 127 -17.34 -6.99 8.58
N LEU A 128 -16.35 -6.23 8.09
CA LEU A 128 -15.79 -6.37 6.75
C LEU A 128 -14.98 -7.66 6.59
N ASP A 129 -14.25 -8.06 7.64
CA ASP A 129 -13.46 -9.28 7.66
C ASP A 129 -14.37 -10.52 7.55
N LYS A 130 -15.48 -10.55 8.30
CA LYS A 130 -16.49 -11.62 8.19
C LYS A 130 -17.07 -11.74 6.78
N LEU A 131 -17.26 -10.62 6.07
CA LEU A 131 -17.73 -10.63 4.68
C LEU A 131 -16.65 -11.11 3.71
N SER A 132 -15.39 -10.74 3.96
CA SER A 132 -14.24 -11.23 3.20
C SER A 132 -14.12 -12.74 3.33
N ASP A 133 -14.29 -13.28 4.54
CA ASP A 133 -14.25 -14.71 4.80
C ASP A 133 -15.36 -15.45 4.05
N VAL A 134 -16.60 -14.97 4.10
CA VAL A 134 -17.72 -15.58 3.35
C VAL A 134 -17.47 -15.58 1.83
N LEU A 135 -16.83 -14.53 1.31
CA LEU A 135 -16.44 -14.44 -0.11
C LEU A 135 -15.29 -15.41 -0.46
N GLN A 136 -14.32 -15.59 0.43
CA GLN A 136 -13.16 -16.47 0.25
C GLN A 136 -13.50 -17.96 0.45
N VAL A 137 -14.41 -18.28 1.37
CA VAL A 137 -14.89 -19.65 1.64
C VAL A 137 -15.50 -20.28 0.39
N LYS A 138 -16.16 -19.50 -0.48
CA LYS A 138 -16.70 -20.02 -1.75
C LYS A 138 -15.65 -20.26 -2.85
N LYS A 139 -14.45 -19.69 -2.74
CA LYS A 139 -13.35 -19.88 -3.73
C LYS A 139 -12.43 -21.05 -3.41
N LYS A 140 -12.54 -21.69 -2.25
CA LYS A 140 -11.58 -22.73 -1.83
C LYS A 140 -12.18 -24.13 -1.90
N ALA A 141 -12.12 -24.71 -3.09
CA ALA A 141 -12.08 -26.16 -3.28
C ALA A 141 -10.92 -26.57 -4.20
N LYS A 142 -9.66 -26.29 -3.81
CA LYS A 142 -8.53 -27.26 -3.79
C LYS A 142 -7.20 -26.63 -3.33
N LYS A 143 -6.67 -27.24 -2.26
CA LYS A 143 -5.29 -27.29 -1.70
C LYS A 143 -4.73 -26.13 -0.85
N ARG A 144 -4.89 -26.30 0.48
CA ARG A 144 -4.00 -26.21 1.68
C ARG A 144 -2.65 -25.43 1.62
N PRO A 145 -2.09 -25.00 2.79
CA PRO A 145 -2.67 -24.16 3.86
C PRO A 145 -1.67 -23.06 4.34
N TYR A 146 -2.17 -21.91 4.80
CA TYR A 146 -1.44 -21.08 5.77
C TYR A 146 -2.46 -20.36 6.65
N GLU A 147 -2.32 -20.55 7.96
CA GLU A 147 -3.15 -19.94 8.99
C GLU A 147 -2.80 -18.47 9.17
N GLU A 148 -3.88 -17.71 9.18
CA GLU A 148 -4.15 -16.40 9.75
C GLU A 148 -3.28 -16.00 10.96
N ILE A 149 -2.69 -14.79 10.92
CA ILE A 149 -2.41 -14.01 12.13
C ILE A 149 -2.82 -12.54 11.90
N LYS A 150 -3.70 -12.10 12.79
CA LYS A 150 -4.17 -10.73 13.02
C LYS A 150 -3.01 -9.81 13.41
N VAL A 151 -3.05 -8.55 12.95
CA VAL A 151 -2.19 -7.46 13.44
C VAL A 151 -3.16 -6.31 13.69
N ASN A 152 -3.65 -6.00 14.91
CA ASN A 152 -2.98 -5.67 16.17
C ASN A 152 -1.91 -4.59 16.02
N ASP A 153 -2.27 -3.38 16.47
CA ASP A 153 -1.64 -2.07 16.26
C ASP A 153 -0.24 -1.89 16.90
N ASP A 154 0.49 -2.97 17.20
CA ASP A 154 1.76 -2.91 17.93
C ASP A 154 2.97 -3.52 17.19
N ASP A 155 2.81 -3.97 15.94
CA ASP A 155 3.87 -4.75 15.28
C ASP A 155 4.82 -3.87 14.43
N PHE A 156 5.68 -3.12 15.14
CA PHE A 156 6.74 -2.28 14.58
C PHE A 156 7.89 -3.08 13.94
N ALA A 157 7.81 -4.40 13.86
CA ALA A 157 8.86 -5.24 13.26
C ALA A 157 8.33 -6.62 12.84
N SER A 158 7.55 -6.73 11.77
CA SER A 158 7.19 -8.04 11.22
C SER A 158 7.51 -8.20 9.74
N GLN A 159 8.40 -9.18 9.53
CA GLN A 159 9.01 -9.63 8.29
C GLN A 159 7.97 -10.25 7.36
N SER A 160 7.75 -9.65 6.19
CA SER A 160 6.98 -10.26 5.12
C SER A 160 7.92 -10.76 4.00
N SER A 161 8.32 -12.03 4.07
CA SER A 161 9.04 -12.80 3.04
C SER A 161 10.38 -12.20 2.55
N PRO A 162 11.32 -12.98 2.00
CA PRO A 162 12.54 -12.40 1.44
C PRO A 162 12.18 -11.75 0.10
N ALA A 163 11.61 -10.54 0.15
CA ALA A 163 11.79 -9.60 -0.94
C ALA A 163 13.31 -9.48 -1.11
N GLU A 164 13.80 -9.81 -2.31
CA GLU A 164 15.18 -9.52 -2.67
C GLU A 164 15.50 -8.09 -2.20
N PRO A 165 16.60 -7.89 -1.46
CA PRO A 165 16.87 -6.59 -0.88
C PRO A 165 16.87 -5.56 -2.00
N PRO A 166 16.12 -4.45 -1.84
CA PRO A 166 15.98 -3.46 -2.89
C PRO A 166 17.37 -3.03 -3.35
N GLN A 167 17.61 -3.04 -4.65
CA GLN A 167 18.91 -2.71 -5.19
C GLN A 167 19.27 -1.27 -4.82
N THR A 168 20.50 -1.04 -4.38
CA THR A 168 20.99 0.30 -3.98
C THR A 168 20.73 1.34 -5.07
N ALA A 169 20.82 0.94 -6.35
CA ALA A 169 20.54 1.81 -7.50
C ALA A 169 19.09 2.30 -7.57
N ASP A 170 18.12 1.43 -7.26
CA ASP A 170 16.70 1.80 -7.27
C ASP A 170 16.36 2.73 -6.12
N LEU A 171 16.99 2.53 -4.95
CA LEU A 171 16.84 3.43 -3.81
C LEU A 171 17.41 4.82 -4.11
N ILE A 172 18.59 4.89 -4.74
CA ILE A 172 19.20 6.15 -5.17
C ILE A 172 18.29 6.88 -6.16
N ARG A 173 17.73 6.17 -7.13
CA ARG A 173 16.81 6.75 -8.12
C ARG A 173 15.57 7.33 -7.45
N ALA A 174 14.92 6.57 -6.56
CA ALA A 174 13.74 7.02 -5.84
C ALA A 174 14.02 8.25 -4.95
N LEU A 175 15.21 8.34 -4.35
CA LEU A 175 15.64 9.52 -3.58
C LEU A 175 15.86 10.76 -4.47
N GLN A 176 16.45 10.58 -5.66
CA GLN A 176 16.66 11.66 -6.63
C GLN A 176 15.34 12.16 -7.25
N GLU A 177 14.39 11.26 -7.50
CA GLU A 177 13.05 11.62 -7.98
C GLU A 177 12.31 12.46 -6.92
N LEU A 178 12.46 12.14 -5.64
CA LEU A 178 11.84 12.90 -4.55
C LEU A 178 12.43 14.31 -4.39
N GLU A 179 13.70 14.52 -4.73
CA GLU A 179 14.33 15.84 -4.74
C GLU A 179 13.68 16.79 -5.76
N ASN A 180 13.07 16.24 -6.82
CA ASN A 180 12.37 16.99 -7.87
C ASN A 180 10.83 17.01 -7.68
N ALA A 181 10.33 16.60 -6.51
CA ALA A 181 8.89 16.48 -6.26
C ALA A 181 8.16 17.83 -6.17
N ALA A 182 6.82 17.80 -6.18
CA ALA A 182 6.01 19.03 -6.12
C ALA A 182 6.25 19.87 -4.86
N SER A 183 6.66 19.25 -3.75
CA SER A 183 7.08 19.95 -2.53
C SER A 183 8.49 20.54 -2.59
N SER A 184 9.26 20.34 -3.65
CA SER A 184 10.48 21.13 -3.90
C SER A 184 10.26 22.25 -4.92
N ASP A 185 9.15 22.23 -5.65
CA ASP A 185 8.75 23.26 -6.63
C ASP A 185 8.38 24.60 -5.94
N ALA A 186 9.40 25.42 -5.69
CA ALA A 186 9.26 26.73 -5.06
C ALA A 186 8.49 27.73 -5.94
N ALA A 187 8.70 27.68 -7.26
CA ALA A 187 8.05 28.59 -8.20
C ALA A 187 6.54 28.39 -8.24
N LEU A 188 6.07 27.14 -8.24
CA LEU A 188 4.66 26.83 -8.21
C LEU A 188 4.00 27.25 -6.88
N ARG A 189 4.67 27.03 -5.74
CA ARG A 189 4.18 27.52 -4.43
C ARG A 189 4.08 29.03 -4.38
N GLN A 190 5.07 29.73 -4.94
CA GLN A 190 5.02 31.19 -5.03
C GLN A 190 3.81 31.65 -5.85
N ARG A 191 3.53 31.02 -7.00
CA ARG A 191 2.33 31.32 -7.82
C ARG A 191 1.03 31.08 -7.05
N ILE A 192 0.94 30.00 -6.27
CA ILE A 192 -0.23 29.72 -5.41
C ILE A 192 -0.38 30.79 -4.32
N SER A 193 0.73 31.20 -3.69
CA SER A 193 0.70 32.23 -2.64
C SER A 193 0.38 33.63 -3.16
N ALA A 194 0.69 33.89 -4.44
CA ALA A 194 0.42 35.15 -5.12
C ALA A 194 -1.01 35.24 -5.69
N LEU A 195 -1.84 34.21 -5.48
CA LEU A 195 -3.23 34.24 -5.92
C LEU A 195 -3.98 35.36 -5.20
N PRO A 196 -4.72 36.22 -5.93
CA PRO A 196 -5.41 37.36 -5.34
C PRO A 196 -6.49 36.94 -4.33
N PRO A 197 -6.74 37.71 -3.27
CA PRO A 197 -7.74 37.36 -2.27
C PRO A 197 -9.15 37.26 -2.87
N GLU A 198 -9.44 37.99 -3.96
CA GLU A 198 -10.70 37.94 -4.69
C GLU A 198 -11.02 36.56 -5.26
N VAL A 199 -10.03 35.68 -5.50
CA VAL A 199 -10.29 34.30 -5.96
C VAL A 199 -10.58 33.33 -4.82
N GLN A 200 -10.32 33.72 -3.56
CA GLN A 200 -10.52 32.88 -2.38
C GLN A 200 -11.70 33.35 -1.52
N ASP A 201 -11.93 34.66 -1.45
CA ASP A 201 -12.90 35.27 -0.56
C ASP A 201 -14.14 35.80 -1.30
N THR A 202 -15.26 35.10 -1.11
CA THR A 202 -16.56 35.47 -1.68
C THR A 202 -17.09 36.82 -1.18
N THR A 203 -16.60 37.33 -0.04
CA THR A 203 -17.03 38.63 0.47
C THR A 203 -16.52 39.78 -0.38
N LEU A 204 -15.43 39.59 -1.14
CA LEU A 204 -14.83 40.61 -2.00
C LEU A 204 -15.55 40.78 -3.35
N LEU A 205 -16.53 39.92 -3.65
CA LEU A 205 -17.28 39.96 -4.92
C LEU A 205 -18.07 41.27 -5.12
N HIS A 206 -18.38 42.01 -4.04
CA HIS A 206 -19.03 43.32 -4.14
C HIS A 206 -18.16 44.37 -4.87
N LYS A 207 -16.83 44.14 -4.97
CA LYS A 207 -15.92 45.01 -5.73
C LYS A 207 -16.03 44.84 -7.24
N VAL A 208 -16.71 43.79 -7.71
CA VAL A 208 -16.96 43.54 -9.13
C VAL A 208 -18.19 44.33 -9.54
N THR A 209 -17.96 45.51 -10.11
CA THR A 209 -19.02 46.46 -10.49
C THR A 209 -19.46 46.35 -11.94
N ASP A 210 -18.63 45.75 -12.80
CA ASP A 210 -18.82 45.73 -14.25
C ASP A 210 -18.59 44.34 -14.86
N LYS A 211 -19.17 44.10 -16.04
CA LYS A 211 -19.12 42.81 -16.72
C LYS A 211 -17.68 42.42 -17.12
N GLU A 212 -16.83 43.40 -17.42
CA GLU A 212 -15.44 43.12 -17.81
C GLU A 212 -14.59 42.70 -16.60
N SER A 213 -14.73 43.37 -15.45
CA SER A 213 -14.06 42.99 -14.21
C SER A 213 -14.53 41.62 -13.71
N GLY A 214 -15.82 41.31 -13.85
CA GLY A 214 -16.36 39.98 -13.56
C GLY A 214 -15.80 38.91 -14.50
N GLY A 215 -15.67 39.22 -15.79
CA GLY A 215 -15.04 38.32 -16.76
C GLY A 215 -13.56 38.06 -16.48
N ARG A 216 -12.80 39.09 -16.07
CA ARG A 216 -11.40 38.95 -15.64
C ARG A 216 -11.28 38.08 -14.39
N LEU A 217 -12.13 38.32 -13.38
CA LEU A 217 -12.13 37.52 -12.16
C LEU A 217 -12.51 36.05 -12.43
N SER A 218 -13.51 35.80 -13.29
CA SER A 218 -13.89 34.43 -13.66
C SER A 218 -12.72 33.65 -14.26
N ARG A 219 -11.97 34.26 -15.19
CA ARG A 219 -10.77 33.63 -15.78
C ARG A 219 -9.70 33.36 -14.72
N LEU A 220 -9.44 34.32 -13.83
CA LEU A 220 -8.49 34.14 -12.73
C LEU A 220 -8.91 33.01 -11.77
N VAL A 221 -10.21 32.89 -11.47
CA VAL A 221 -10.74 31.79 -10.64
C VAL A 221 -10.55 30.44 -11.36
N GLU A 222 -10.84 30.36 -12.65
CA GLU A 222 -10.65 29.14 -13.44
C GLU A 222 -9.17 28.72 -13.49
N GLU A 223 -8.26 29.66 -13.75
CA GLU A 223 -6.82 29.44 -13.72
C GLU A 223 -6.32 29.01 -12.34
N ALA A 224 -6.78 29.66 -11.27
CA ALA A 224 -6.47 29.29 -9.89
C ALA A 224 -6.97 27.89 -9.54
N CYS A 225 -8.19 27.53 -9.96
CA CYS A 225 -8.76 26.20 -9.75
C CYS A 225 -7.91 25.12 -10.44
N MET A 226 -7.50 25.35 -11.69
CA MET A 226 -6.65 24.41 -12.43
C MET A 226 -5.28 24.26 -11.78
N LEU A 227 -4.65 25.37 -11.36
CA LEU A 227 -3.36 25.36 -10.68
C LEU A 227 -3.42 24.59 -9.35
N LEU A 228 -4.44 24.83 -8.54
CA LEU A 228 -4.62 24.14 -7.25
C LEU A 228 -4.95 22.65 -7.44
N ALA A 229 -5.75 22.30 -8.44
CA ALA A 229 -6.04 20.92 -8.78
C ALA A 229 -4.78 20.16 -9.19
N ASP A 230 -3.97 20.73 -10.09
CA ASP A 230 -2.68 20.15 -10.50
C ASP A 230 -1.73 19.97 -9.32
N TYR A 231 -1.56 21.01 -8.50
CA TYR A 231 -0.71 20.94 -7.31
C TYR A 231 -1.17 19.86 -6.33
N SER A 232 -2.47 19.80 -6.04
CA SER A 232 -3.03 18.80 -5.12
C SER A 232 -2.86 17.37 -5.62
N GLY A 233 -2.97 17.16 -6.94
CA GLY A 233 -2.72 15.87 -7.58
C GLY A 233 -1.26 15.46 -7.48
N ARG A 234 -0.34 16.37 -7.82
CA ARG A 234 1.11 16.12 -7.70
C ARG A 234 1.53 15.88 -6.26
N LEU A 235 0.97 16.60 -5.30
CA LEU A 235 1.24 16.42 -3.87
C LEU A 235 0.73 15.06 -3.35
N ALA A 236 -0.45 14.61 -3.81
CA ALA A 236 -0.97 13.30 -3.45
C ALA A 236 -0.07 12.16 -3.96
N ALA A 237 0.40 12.27 -5.21
CA ALA A 237 1.37 11.32 -5.78
C ALA A 237 2.68 11.31 -4.96
N GLU A 238 3.23 12.48 -4.63
CA GLU A 238 4.43 12.59 -3.79
C GLU A 238 4.26 11.92 -2.42
N ILE A 239 3.10 12.06 -1.78
CA ILE A 239 2.83 11.43 -0.48
C ILE A 239 2.87 9.90 -0.60
N ASP A 240 2.30 9.34 -1.66
CA ASP A 240 2.32 7.89 -1.88
C ASP A 240 3.72 7.39 -2.24
N ASP A 241 4.49 8.14 -3.02
CA ASP A 241 5.90 7.84 -3.31
C ASP A 241 6.76 7.86 -2.04
N ARG A 242 6.59 8.87 -1.16
CA ARG A 242 7.28 8.95 0.15
C ARG A 242 6.93 7.78 1.05
N ARG A 243 5.67 7.35 1.07
CA ARG A 243 5.24 6.17 1.85
C ARG A 243 5.91 4.92 1.34
N GLN A 244 5.96 4.74 0.02
CA GLN A 244 6.63 3.59 -0.58
C GLN A 244 8.13 3.60 -0.29
N LEU A 245 8.79 4.74 -0.46
CA LEU A 245 10.21 4.91 -0.15
C LEU A 245 10.52 4.59 1.32
N THR A 246 9.66 5.02 2.25
CA THR A 246 9.81 4.71 3.68
C THR A 246 9.81 3.20 3.93
N ARG A 247 8.91 2.44 3.28
CA ARG A 247 8.88 0.97 3.39
C ARG A 247 10.15 0.36 2.80
N THR A 248 10.56 0.81 1.61
CA THR A 248 11.77 0.33 0.94
C THR A 248 13.02 0.58 1.78
N LEU A 249 13.14 1.77 2.40
CA LEU A 249 14.24 2.13 3.31
C LEU A 249 14.29 1.22 4.54
N ALA A 250 13.12 0.90 5.13
CA ALA A 250 13.07 0.02 6.29
C ALA A 250 13.59 -1.39 5.94
N VAL A 251 13.16 -1.94 4.79
CA VAL A 251 13.63 -3.25 4.30
C VAL A 251 15.13 -3.20 3.98
N PHE A 252 15.59 -2.13 3.32
CA PHE A 252 17.01 -1.95 2.99
C PHE A 252 17.88 -1.88 4.24
N LEU A 253 17.48 -1.11 5.25
CA LEU A 253 18.22 -0.99 6.52
C LEU A 253 18.30 -2.33 7.24
N GLN A 254 17.23 -3.11 7.25
CA GLN A 254 17.26 -4.45 7.84
C GLN A 254 18.23 -5.36 7.09
N SER A 255 18.19 -5.37 5.76
CA SER A 255 19.13 -6.14 4.93
C SER A 255 20.59 -5.73 5.17
N GLN A 256 20.88 -4.44 5.30
CA GLN A 256 22.23 -3.95 5.58
C GLN A 256 22.72 -4.40 6.97
N ARG A 257 21.85 -4.41 7.98
CA ARG A 257 22.19 -4.93 9.32
C ARG A 257 22.49 -6.42 9.29
N ASP A 258 21.66 -7.20 8.61
CA ASP A 258 21.87 -8.65 8.47
C ASP A 258 23.17 -8.96 7.70
N GLY A 259 23.43 -8.21 6.62
CA GLY A 259 24.67 -8.31 5.85
C GLY A 259 25.91 -7.92 6.65
N LEU A 260 25.81 -6.89 7.49
CA LEU A 260 26.89 -6.48 8.40
C LEU A 260 27.21 -7.61 9.39
N ALA A 261 26.20 -8.16 10.07
CA ALA A 261 26.39 -9.26 11.02
C ALA A 261 27.04 -10.50 10.39
N GLN A 262 26.62 -10.87 9.17
CA GLN A 262 27.24 -11.96 8.42
C GLN A 262 28.70 -11.67 8.06
N ASN A 263 29.01 -10.44 7.65
CA ASN A 263 30.37 -10.06 7.30
C ASN A 263 31.28 -10.03 8.54
N GLU A 264 30.79 -9.58 9.69
CA GLU A 264 31.50 -9.65 10.97
C GLU A 264 31.79 -11.10 11.37
N GLN A 265 30.82 -12.00 11.23
CA GLN A 265 31.01 -13.42 11.51
C GLN A 265 32.07 -14.04 10.59
N LYS A 266 32.03 -13.75 9.29
CA LYS A 266 33.04 -14.19 8.31
C LYS A 266 34.42 -13.65 8.66
N LEU A 267 34.52 -12.37 9.03
CA LEU A 267 35.77 -11.75 9.45
C LEU A 267 36.38 -12.50 10.63
N GLU A 268 35.58 -12.85 11.63
CA GLU A 268 36.05 -13.58 12.80
C GLU A 268 36.50 -15.02 12.46
N GLU A 269 35.83 -15.67 11.51
CA GLU A 269 36.29 -16.95 10.97
C GLU A 269 37.65 -16.81 10.26
N TYR A 270 37.84 -15.78 9.44
CA TYR A 270 39.11 -15.54 8.75
C TYR A 270 40.24 -15.19 9.74
N LYS A 271 39.96 -14.45 10.82
CA LYS A 271 40.94 -14.23 11.89
C LYS A 271 41.36 -15.54 12.55
N ARG A 272 40.42 -16.43 12.86
CA ARG A 272 40.72 -17.77 13.40
C ARG A 272 41.56 -18.61 12.43
N LYS A 273 41.23 -18.58 11.13
CA LYS A 273 42.04 -19.26 10.10
C LYS A 273 43.45 -18.70 10.03
N LEU A 274 43.60 -17.37 10.06
CA LEU A 274 44.90 -16.70 10.04
C LEU A 274 45.76 -17.07 11.27
N ALA A 275 45.15 -17.16 12.46
CA ALA A 275 45.83 -17.60 13.67
C ALA A 275 46.38 -19.03 13.53
N ARG A 276 45.57 -19.96 13.00
CA ARG A 276 46.00 -21.36 12.75
C ARG A 276 47.14 -21.43 11.74
N VAL A 277 47.05 -20.71 10.62
CA VAL A 277 48.13 -20.65 9.61
C VAL A 277 49.40 -20.06 10.22
N SER A 278 49.27 -19.04 11.06
CA SER A 278 50.40 -18.42 11.75
C SER A 278 51.08 -19.37 12.73
N GLN A 279 50.30 -20.20 13.43
CA GLN A 279 50.82 -21.25 14.31
C GLN A 279 51.57 -22.32 13.51
N VAL A 280 50.97 -22.88 12.45
CA VAL A 280 51.63 -23.85 11.57
C VAL A 280 52.94 -23.27 11.02
N ARG A 281 52.96 -22.00 10.63
CA ARG A 281 54.17 -21.31 10.17
C ARG A 281 55.25 -21.20 11.26
N LYS A 282 54.85 -21.00 12.53
CA LYS A 282 55.80 -20.95 13.67
C LYS A 282 56.37 -22.34 13.95
N GLU A 283 55.53 -23.36 13.98
CA GLU A 283 55.95 -24.76 14.18
C GLU A 283 56.86 -25.24 13.05
N LEU A 284 56.52 -24.93 11.79
CA LEU A 284 57.33 -25.29 10.63
C LEU A 284 58.72 -24.64 10.69
N ARG A 285 58.81 -23.36 11.08
CA ARG A 285 60.10 -22.69 11.29
C ARG A 285 60.93 -23.35 12.39
N SER A 286 60.30 -23.71 13.51
CA SER A 286 60.97 -24.43 14.61
C SER A 286 61.48 -25.80 14.17
N ARG A 287 60.69 -26.53 13.38
CA ARG A 287 61.11 -27.82 12.80
C ARG A 287 62.26 -27.63 11.84
N LEU A 288 62.21 -26.63 10.96
CA LEU A 288 63.27 -26.33 10.02
C LEU A 288 64.61 -26.02 10.72
N SER A 289 64.59 -25.29 11.83
CA SER A 289 65.80 -25.02 12.63
C SER A 289 66.32 -26.24 13.39
N GLY A 290 65.48 -27.25 13.63
CA GLY A 290 65.87 -28.51 14.28
C GLY A 290 66.37 -29.57 13.29
N LEU A 291 66.23 -29.35 11.98
CA LEU A 291 66.74 -30.28 10.97
C LEU A 291 68.27 -30.22 10.91
N PRO A 292 68.95 -31.38 10.81
CA PRO A 292 70.40 -31.41 10.66
C PRO A 292 70.82 -30.76 9.34
N ASP A 293 71.82 -29.87 9.43
CA ASP A 293 72.41 -29.23 8.26
C ASP A 293 73.15 -30.29 7.43
N LEU A 294 72.57 -30.64 6.29
CA LEU A 294 73.09 -31.67 5.39
C LEU A 294 74.47 -31.31 4.81
N SER A 295 74.87 -30.03 4.87
CA SER A 295 76.21 -29.58 4.47
C SER A 295 77.31 -29.94 5.49
N ARG A 296 76.93 -30.38 6.70
CA ARG A 296 77.83 -30.83 7.77
C ARG A 296 77.92 -32.35 7.90
N LEU A 297 77.20 -33.11 7.08
CA LEU A 297 77.30 -34.57 7.08
C LEU A 297 78.64 -35.00 6.43
N PRO A 298 79.41 -35.91 7.07
CA PRO A 298 80.62 -36.43 6.45
C PRO A 298 80.25 -37.17 5.16
N ASN A 299 81.06 -36.99 4.10
CA ASN A 299 80.87 -37.66 2.81
C ASN A 299 80.87 -39.19 3.05
N VAL A 300 79.70 -39.82 3.04
CA VAL A 300 79.57 -41.26 3.27
C VAL A 300 79.85 -41.98 1.96
N THR A 301 81.13 -42.18 1.66
CA THR A 301 81.59 -43.03 0.56
C THR A 301 81.81 -44.49 0.98
N GLY A 302 81.35 -44.92 2.17
CA GLY A 302 81.46 -46.33 2.55
C GLY A 302 80.84 -46.65 3.89
N GLY A 303 79.86 -47.54 3.90
CA GLY A 303 79.30 -48.14 5.10
C GLY A 303 77.81 -47.86 5.26
N HIS A 304 77.02 -48.93 5.33
CA HIS A 304 75.57 -48.97 5.48
C HIS A 304 75.07 -48.27 6.77
N ALA A 305 75.07 -46.94 6.81
CA ALA A 305 74.27 -46.20 7.77
C ALA A 305 72.88 -45.99 7.16
N ARG A 306 71.86 -46.66 7.70
CA ARG A 306 70.47 -46.39 7.33
C ARG A 306 70.17 -44.94 7.70
N LEU A 307 69.89 -44.12 6.70
CA LEU A 307 69.33 -42.78 6.90
C LEU A 307 68.04 -42.92 7.74
N PRO A 308 67.77 -42.00 8.69
CA PRO A 308 66.50 -42.00 9.40
C PRO A 308 65.38 -41.96 8.36
N SER A 309 64.40 -42.86 8.51
CA SER A 309 63.25 -42.86 7.61
C SER A 309 62.52 -41.54 7.83
N SER A 310 61.89 -40.99 6.80
CA SER A 310 61.12 -39.75 6.92
C SER A 310 60.11 -39.79 8.09
N GLY A 311 59.64 -40.96 8.52
CA GLY A 311 58.82 -41.12 9.73
C GLY A 311 59.50 -40.77 11.06
N ASP A 312 60.81 -40.99 11.19
CA ASP A 312 61.58 -40.75 12.42
C ASP A 312 61.82 -39.24 12.68
N LEU A 313 61.69 -38.40 11.65
CA LEU A 313 61.80 -36.93 11.76
C LEU A 313 60.50 -36.25 12.23
N TYR A 314 59.38 -37.00 12.31
CA TYR A 314 58.06 -36.45 12.67
C TYR A 314 57.57 -36.90 14.05
N SER A 315 58.33 -37.70 14.78
CA SER A 315 58.00 -38.10 16.14
C SER A 315 58.34 -36.98 17.13
N PRO A 316 57.41 -36.53 17.99
CA PRO A 316 57.75 -35.61 19.06
C PRO A 316 58.70 -36.31 20.02
N SER A 317 59.83 -35.67 20.34
CA SER A 317 60.65 -36.07 21.47
C SER A 317 59.91 -35.69 22.75
N ASP A 318 59.64 -36.69 23.60
CA ASP A 318 59.13 -36.49 24.98
C ASP A 318 60.04 -35.54 25.79
#